data_AF-A0A3C0TJX3-F1
#
_entry.id   AF-A0A3C0TJX3-F1
#
_cell.length_a   1.000
_cell.length_b   1.000
_cell.length_c   1.000
_cell.angle_alpha   90.00
_cell.angle_beta   90.00
_cell.angle_gamma   90.00
#
_symmetry.space_group_name_H-M   'P 1'
#
loop_
_entity.id
_entity.type
_entity.pdbx_description
1 polymer ?
#
loop_
_entity_poly.entity_id
_entity_poly.type
_entity_poly.pdbx_seq_one_letter_code
_entity_poly.pdbx_strand_id
1 'polypeptide(L)'
;MLSLLVFSSTAHSWGLATHAYLDDQLNRKGGLMNAQEIYGGMAPDLFNYMFTSPYASDLYMQTHYQFMKVWDLARSMRAKALSYGFVSHNNLWGADSTAHHAGRTVGLTEGYVIAKAKALGNMAPLPPQLGIPPELTLTLYHAIVEAGVDILVTQADPLIGQKMIDAALYRSRSFPYLLVRAYAADFSPYFGNPGAAARAIRSAESAFRKNVILYGYALVQDDMTSVQLVAEQMAETAEEYLAAQGIPLPPKEQLEQLLQYYLRTAMLLCEPDYRQEITATREYVDQQLIMYGITH
;
A
#
# COMPACT_ATOMS: atom_id res chain seq x y z
N MET A 1 22.53 31.05 -2.24
CA MET A 1 21.43 30.39 -2.99
C MET A 1 20.92 29.26 -2.15
N LEU A 2 19.72 29.41 -1.58
CA LEU A 2 19.06 28.38 -0.80
C LEU A 2 18.28 27.50 -1.80
N SER A 3 18.74 26.27 -2.02
CA SER A 3 17.95 25.30 -2.80
C SER A 3 16.81 24.81 -1.91
N LEU A 4 15.56 25.15 -2.26
CA LEU A 4 14.39 24.47 -1.71
C LEU A 4 14.42 23.02 -2.21
N LEU A 5 14.82 22.10 -1.34
CA LEU A 5 14.52 20.69 -1.51
C LEU A 5 13.06 20.50 -1.13
N VAL A 6 12.20 20.34 -2.13
CA VAL A 6 10.83 19.88 -1.95
C VAL A 6 10.93 18.40 -1.61
N PHE A 7 10.77 18.06 -0.34
CA PHE A 7 10.56 16.66 0.05
C PHE A 7 9.17 16.27 -0.44
N SER A 8 9.11 15.49 -1.52
CA SER A 8 7.89 14.75 -1.85
C SER A 8 7.66 13.76 -0.71
N SER A 9 6.59 13.91 0.05
CA SER A 9 6.12 12.81 0.86
C SER A 9 5.84 11.64 -0.09
N THR A 10 6.33 10.46 0.23
CA THR A 10 5.99 9.23 -0.48
C THR A 10 4.53 8.95 -0.15
N ALA A 11 3.65 9.42 -1.03
CA ALA A 11 2.24 9.11 -1.03
C ALA A 11 2.09 7.58 -1.18
N HIS A 12 1.33 6.93 -0.29
CA HIS A 12 1.03 5.49 -0.33
C HIS A 12 -0.07 5.23 -1.37
N SER A 13 -0.09 4.09 -2.03
CA SER A 13 -0.85 3.90 -3.27
C SER A 13 -2.34 3.57 -3.12
N TRP A 14 -2.83 2.55 -3.83
CA TRP A 14 -4.01 1.85 -3.33
C TRP A 14 -3.64 1.13 -2.03
N GLY A 15 -4.64 0.92 -1.16
CA GLY A 15 -4.45 0.17 0.09
C GLY A 15 -4.24 -1.33 -0.14
N LEU A 16 -3.88 -2.04 0.92
CA LEU A 16 -3.55 -3.48 0.88
C LEU A 16 -4.71 -4.33 0.37
N ALA A 17 -5.94 -4.05 0.83
CA ALA A 17 -7.10 -4.83 0.42
C ALA A 17 -7.49 -4.55 -1.04
N THR A 18 -7.33 -3.31 -1.47
CA THR A 18 -7.55 -2.90 -2.85
C THR A 18 -6.54 -3.59 -3.79
N HIS A 19 -5.26 -3.62 -3.45
CA HIS A 19 -4.25 -4.40 -4.19
C HIS A 19 -4.61 -5.88 -4.22
N ALA A 20 -4.92 -6.48 -3.07
CA ALA A 20 -5.32 -7.87 -3.00
C ALA A 20 -6.54 -8.18 -3.89
N TYR A 21 -7.50 -7.26 -3.97
CA TYR A 21 -8.70 -7.40 -4.79
C TYR A 21 -8.40 -7.27 -6.29
N LEU A 22 -7.53 -6.33 -6.68
CA LEU A 22 -7.05 -6.20 -8.06
C LEU A 22 -6.35 -7.49 -8.50
N ASP A 23 -5.36 -7.94 -7.74
CA ASP A 23 -4.52 -9.10 -8.09
C ASP A 23 -5.29 -10.44 -8.05
N ASP A 24 -6.33 -10.58 -7.22
CA ASP A 24 -7.24 -11.74 -7.26
C ASP A 24 -8.00 -11.85 -8.60
N GLN A 25 -8.05 -10.76 -9.37
CA GLN A 25 -8.81 -10.66 -10.61
C GLN A 25 -7.96 -10.56 -11.89
N LEU A 26 -6.64 -10.35 -11.78
CA LEU A 26 -5.77 -10.19 -12.94
C LEU A 26 -5.55 -11.53 -13.66
N ASN A 27 -4.56 -12.33 -13.24
CA ASN A 27 -4.14 -13.50 -14.00
C ASN A 27 -4.61 -14.81 -13.37
N ARG A 28 -4.13 -15.13 -12.17
CA ARG A 28 -4.42 -16.43 -11.54
C ARG A 28 -5.65 -16.34 -10.66
N LYS A 29 -6.66 -17.17 -10.96
CA LYS A 29 -7.89 -17.26 -10.13
C LYS A 29 -7.85 -18.46 -9.21
N GLY A 30 -7.90 -18.20 -7.91
CA GLY A 30 -7.96 -19.22 -6.86
C GLY A 30 -6.68 -20.04 -6.64
N GLY A 31 -6.66 -20.77 -5.53
CA GLY A 31 -5.58 -21.70 -5.17
C GLY A 31 -4.23 -21.03 -4.88
N LEU A 32 -3.18 -21.86 -4.80
CA LEU A 32 -1.87 -21.42 -4.31
C LEU A 32 -1.16 -20.42 -5.21
N MET A 33 -1.41 -20.41 -6.53
CA MET A 33 -0.77 -19.44 -7.43
C MET A 33 -1.40 -18.06 -7.28
N ASN A 34 -2.72 -17.98 -7.17
CA ASN A 34 -3.42 -16.74 -6.86
C ASN A 34 -2.97 -16.16 -5.51
N ALA A 35 -2.86 -17.01 -4.48
CA ALA A 35 -2.32 -16.60 -3.19
C ALA A 35 -0.89 -16.01 -3.28
N GLN A 36 -0.07 -16.45 -4.25
CA GLN A 36 1.21 -15.80 -4.52
C GLN A 36 1.04 -14.44 -5.19
N GLU A 37 0.17 -14.35 -6.19
CA GLU A 37 -0.11 -13.12 -6.94
C GLU A 37 -0.64 -12.02 -6.02
N ILE A 38 -1.68 -12.32 -5.23
CA ILE A 38 -2.24 -11.43 -4.20
C ILE A 38 -1.17 -10.92 -3.24
N TYR A 39 -0.36 -11.82 -2.66
CA TYR A 39 0.70 -11.37 -1.77
C TYR A 39 1.76 -10.54 -2.51
N GLY A 40 2.05 -10.91 -3.75
CA GLY A 40 2.94 -10.17 -4.63
C GLY A 40 2.50 -8.74 -4.82
N GLY A 41 1.21 -8.52 -5.08
CA GLY A 41 0.55 -7.23 -5.23
C GLY A 41 0.72 -6.29 -4.06
N MET A 42 0.66 -6.82 -2.84
CA MET A 42 0.81 -6.01 -1.62
C MET A 42 2.28 -5.75 -1.26
N ALA A 43 3.21 -6.61 -1.70
CA ALA A 43 4.58 -6.61 -1.20
C ALA A 43 5.46 -5.38 -1.53
N PRO A 44 5.24 -4.59 -2.60
CA PRO A 44 6.07 -3.40 -2.86
C PRO A 44 6.04 -2.37 -1.74
N ASP A 45 4.96 -2.33 -0.95
CA ASP A 45 4.78 -1.45 0.22
C ASP A 45 5.54 -1.89 1.48
N LEU A 46 6.22 -3.04 1.48
CA LEU A 46 6.82 -3.57 2.70
C LEU A 46 7.87 -2.64 3.34
N PHE A 47 8.46 -1.71 2.58
CA PHE A 47 9.42 -0.72 3.07
C PHE A 47 8.77 0.61 3.50
N ASN A 48 7.49 0.83 3.23
CA ASN A 48 6.77 2.05 3.58
C ASN A 48 6.68 2.28 5.08
N TYR A 49 6.75 1.20 5.87
CA TYR A 49 6.71 1.24 7.34
C TYR A 49 8.08 1.50 7.99
N MET A 50 9.12 1.77 7.21
CA MET A 50 10.46 2.08 7.75
C MET A 50 10.64 3.59 8.01
N PHE A 51 9.69 4.22 8.73
CA PHE A 51 9.56 5.68 8.87
C PHE A 51 10.80 6.40 9.41
N THR A 52 11.58 5.73 10.26
CA THR A 52 12.81 6.29 10.86
C THR A 52 14.05 6.09 9.98
N SER A 53 13.92 5.37 8.85
CA SER A 53 15.05 5.14 7.94
C SER A 53 15.28 6.39 7.09
N PRO A 54 16.50 6.97 7.09
CA PRO A 54 16.82 8.10 6.22
C PRO A 54 16.79 7.76 4.72
N TYR A 55 16.59 6.48 4.38
CA TYR A 55 16.59 5.96 3.03
C TYR A 55 15.21 5.50 2.58
N ALA A 56 14.15 5.69 3.38
CA ALA A 56 12.80 5.19 3.08
C ALA A 56 12.33 5.57 1.66
N SER A 57 12.60 6.81 1.22
CA SER A 57 12.31 7.26 -0.15
C SER A 57 13.08 6.46 -1.21
N ASP A 58 14.37 6.20 -1.00
CA ASP A 58 15.17 5.40 -1.94
C ASP A 58 14.66 3.94 -2.00
N LEU A 59 14.26 3.37 -0.87
CA LEU A 59 13.69 2.01 -0.84
C LEU A 59 12.33 1.96 -1.56
N TYR A 60 11.50 2.99 -1.40
CA TYR A 60 10.26 3.16 -2.15
C TYR A 60 10.53 3.21 -3.65
N MET A 61 11.51 4.00 -4.09
CA MET A 61 11.91 4.07 -5.50
C MET A 61 12.31 2.70 -6.06
N GLN A 62 12.97 1.87 -5.26
CA GLN A 62 13.38 0.53 -5.69
C GLN A 62 12.18 -0.39 -5.93
N THR A 63 11.17 -0.37 -5.06
CA THR A 63 10.01 -1.24 -5.21
C THR A 63 8.94 -0.70 -6.16
N HIS A 64 8.86 0.61 -6.37
CA HIS A 64 7.80 1.24 -7.16
C HIS A 64 8.25 1.72 -8.55
N TYR A 65 9.56 1.85 -8.79
CA TYR A 65 10.11 2.25 -10.09
C TYR A 65 11.16 1.28 -10.65
N GLN A 66 11.78 0.47 -9.80
CA GLN A 66 12.74 -0.58 -10.21
C GLN A 66 12.18 -2.00 -10.00
N PHE A 67 10.84 -2.13 -9.96
CA PHE A 67 10.08 -3.36 -9.69
C PHE A 67 10.41 -4.54 -10.63
N MET A 68 10.81 -4.26 -11.88
CA MET A 68 11.10 -5.31 -12.87
C MET A 68 12.22 -6.26 -12.45
N LYS A 69 13.11 -5.86 -11.53
CA LYS A 69 14.15 -6.74 -10.97
C LYS A 69 13.56 -8.02 -10.37
N VAL A 70 12.39 -7.94 -9.74
CA VAL A 70 11.71 -9.10 -9.14
C VAL A 70 11.21 -10.05 -10.24
N TRP A 71 10.62 -9.50 -11.30
CA TRP A 71 10.13 -10.25 -12.45
C TRP A 71 11.24 -10.97 -13.22
N ASP A 72 12.35 -10.27 -13.47
CA ASP A 72 13.48 -10.78 -14.25
C ASP A 72 14.23 -11.90 -13.55
N LEU A 73 14.26 -11.87 -12.21
CA LEU A 73 14.92 -12.87 -11.37
C LEU A 73 14.02 -14.06 -11.01
N ALA A 74 12.70 -13.96 -11.24
CA ALA A 74 11.76 -15.03 -10.99
C ALA A 74 11.89 -16.16 -12.04
N ARG A 75 12.03 -17.41 -11.56
CA ARG A 75 12.27 -18.58 -12.43
C ARG A 75 11.27 -19.73 -12.23
N SER A 76 10.73 -19.89 -11.03
CA SER A 76 9.72 -20.92 -10.76
C SER A 76 8.31 -20.38 -10.99
N MET A 77 7.33 -21.25 -11.25
CA MET A 77 5.93 -20.84 -11.42
C MET A 77 5.40 -20.03 -10.22
N ARG A 78 5.74 -20.44 -8.99
CA ARG A 78 5.37 -19.69 -7.78
C ARG A 78 6.03 -18.32 -7.71
N ALA A 79 7.32 -18.24 -8.05
CA ALA A 79 8.03 -16.96 -8.08
C ALA A 79 7.48 -16.05 -9.18
N LYS A 80 7.06 -16.62 -10.33
CA LYS A 80 6.46 -15.89 -11.43
C LYS A 80 5.07 -15.35 -11.10
N ALA A 81 4.20 -16.15 -10.49
CA ALA A 81 2.89 -15.69 -10.02
C ALA A 81 3.05 -14.57 -8.99
N LEU A 82 3.97 -14.73 -8.03
CA LEU A 82 4.27 -13.68 -7.07
C LEU A 82 4.79 -12.40 -7.75
N SER A 83 5.80 -12.53 -8.61
CA SER A 83 6.36 -11.38 -9.29
C SER A 83 5.37 -10.69 -10.22
N TYR A 84 4.35 -11.41 -10.71
CA TYR A 84 3.27 -10.85 -11.53
C TYR A 84 2.47 -9.81 -10.73
N GLY A 85 2.01 -10.17 -9.52
CA GLY A 85 1.39 -9.19 -8.62
C GLY A 85 2.37 -8.10 -8.17
N PHE A 86 3.64 -8.45 -7.91
CA PHE A 86 4.62 -7.44 -7.50
C PHE A 86 4.78 -6.31 -8.54
N VAL A 87 4.76 -6.65 -9.83
CA VAL A 87 4.91 -5.66 -10.90
C VAL A 87 3.60 -5.00 -11.31
N SER A 88 2.43 -5.56 -10.95
CA SER A 88 1.12 -4.93 -11.21
C SER A 88 0.90 -3.67 -10.37
N HIS A 89 1.53 -3.60 -9.20
CA HIS A 89 1.41 -2.53 -8.20
C HIS A 89 1.93 -1.16 -8.67
N ASN A 90 3.16 -1.10 -9.18
CA ASN A 90 4.02 0.08 -9.38
C ASN A 90 3.43 1.49 -9.71
N ASN A 91 4.23 2.52 -9.41
CA ASN A 91 3.87 3.94 -9.55
C ASN A 91 4.15 4.56 -10.94
N LEU A 92 4.54 3.76 -11.94
CA LEU A 92 4.73 4.23 -13.32
C LEU A 92 3.48 3.98 -14.16
N TRP A 93 3.05 2.73 -14.23
CA TRP A 93 1.90 2.30 -15.02
C TRP A 93 1.01 1.28 -14.29
N GLY A 94 1.42 0.84 -13.10
CA GLY A 94 0.66 -0.10 -12.29
C GLY A 94 -0.54 0.53 -11.59
N ALA A 95 -1.10 -0.22 -10.65
CA ALA A 95 -2.23 0.19 -9.85
C ALA A 95 -1.99 1.55 -9.17
N ASP A 96 -0.82 1.79 -8.60
CA ASP A 96 -0.49 3.03 -7.89
C ASP A 96 -0.46 4.24 -8.81
N SER A 97 -0.06 4.04 -10.07
CA SER A 97 -0.10 5.13 -11.05
C SER A 97 -1.52 5.66 -11.22
N THR A 98 -2.53 4.79 -11.10
CA THR A 98 -3.94 5.21 -11.11
C THR A 98 -4.39 5.90 -9.82
N ALA A 99 -3.85 5.48 -8.68
CA ALA A 99 -4.11 6.11 -7.39
C ALA A 99 -3.51 7.53 -7.29
N HIS A 100 -2.31 7.72 -7.86
CA HIS A 100 -1.46 8.89 -7.61
C HIS A 100 -1.36 9.92 -8.72
N HIS A 101 -1.48 9.52 -9.98
CA HIS A 101 -1.12 10.39 -11.11
C HIS A 101 -2.28 10.63 -12.04
N ALA A 102 -3.06 9.59 -12.32
CA ALA A 102 -4.22 9.70 -13.18
C ALA A 102 -5.22 8.61 -12.83
N GLY A 103 -6.31 8.95 -12.16
CA GLY A 103 -7.40 7.99 -12.03
C GLY A 103 -7.99 7.65 -13.40
N ARG A 104 -8.82 6.63 -13.43
CA ARG A 104 -9.41 6.07 -14.65
C ARG A 104 -10.82 6.60 -14.89
N THR A 105 -11.51 6.98 -13.83
CA THR A 105 -12.87 7.54 -13.87
C THR A 105 -12.99 8.85 -13.11
N VAL A 106 -12.33 8.97 -11.95
CA VAL A 106 -12.25 10.20 -11.15
C VAL A 106 -10.79 10.59 -10.97
N GLY A 107 -10.46 11.89 -10.90
CA GLY A 107 -9.07 12.33 -10.70
C GLY A 107 -8.16 12.06 -11.90
N LEU A 108 -8.69 12.19 -13.12
CA LEU A 108 -7.99 11.84 -14.38
C LEU A 108 -6.61 12.53 -14.57
N THR A 109 -6.37 13.65 -13.88
CA THR A 109 -5.13 14.44 -13.98
C THR A 109 -4.28 14.42 -12.71
N GLU A 110 -4.71 13.74 -11.65
CA GLU A 110 -4.02 13.76 -10.35
C GLU A 110 -4.08 12.45 -9.56
N GLY A 111 -4.76 11.41 -10.04
CA GLY A 111 -4.96 10.17 -9.32
C GLY A 111 -6.26 10.16 -8.51
N TYR A 112 -6.90 8.99 -8.42
CA TYR A 112 -8.15 8.85 -7.69
C TYR A 112 -7.98 9.18 -6.20
N VAL A 113 -6.97 8.60 -5.56
CA VAL A 113 -6.81 8.69 -4.11
C VAL A 113 -6.38 10.10 -3.71
N ILE A 114 -5.55 10.76 -4.51
CA ILE A 114 -5.18 12.17 -4.32
C ILE A 114 -6.40 13.10 -4.45
N ALA A 115 -7.23 12.91 -5.48
CA ALA A 115 -8.45 13.70 -5.67
C ALA A 115 -9.38 13.54 -4.46
N LYS A 116 -9.57 12.31 -3.98
CA LYS A 116 -10.39 12.00 -2.80
C LYS A 116 -9.78 12.54 -1.51
N ALA A 117 -8.46 12.49 -1.33
CA ALA A 117 -7.79 13.03 -0.15
C ALA A 117 -7.94 14.56 -0.05
N LYS A 118 -7.84 15.27 -1.18
CA LYS A 118 -8.13 16.72 -1.23
C LYS A 118 -9.59 17.03 -0.91
N ALA A 119 -10.53 16.25 -1.48
CA ALA A 119 -11.95 16.41 -1.19
C ALA A 119 -12.28 16.14 0.28
N LEU A 120 -11.67 15.11 0.88
CA LEU A 120 -11.80 14.80 2.30
C LEU A 120 -11.28 15.94 3.17
N GLY A 121 -10.11 16.49 2.85
CA GLY A 121 -9.54 17.62 3.59
C GLY A 121 -10.39 18.89 3.53
N ASN A 122 -11.08 19.13 2.42
CA ASN A 122 -12.03 20.24 2.30
C ASN A 122 -13.32 20.01 3.09
N MET A 123 -13.81 18.76 3.12
CA MET A 123 -15.05 18.39 3.80
C MET A 123 -14.90 18.30 5.32
N ALA A 124 -13.75 17.80 5.78
CA ALA A 124 -13.44 17.61 7.19
C ALA A 124 -11.99 18.02 7.47
N PRO A 125 -11.71 19.32 7.67
CA PRO A 125 -10.35 19.80 7.97
C PRO A 125 -9.82 19.24 9.29
N LEU A 126 -8.52 18.90 9.34
CA LEU A 126 -7.85 18.44 10.55
C LEU A 126 -7.96 19.49 11.65
N PRO A 127 -8.25 19.07 12.90
CA PRO A 127 -8.29 20.01 14.01
C PRO A 127 -6.93 20.73 14.19
N PRO A 128 -6.89 22.07 14.20
CA PRO A 128 -5.62 22.81 14.28
C PRO A 128 -4.78 22.47 15.52
N GLN A 129 -5.42 22.07 16.61
CA GLN A 129 -4.75 21.66 17.85
C GLN A 129 -3.86 20.41 17.71
N LEU A 130 -4.00 19.64 16.64
CA LEU A 130 -3.11 18.51 16.37
C LEU A 130 -1.70 18.97 15.95
N GLY A 131 -1.53 20.23 15.55
CA GLY A 131 -0.24 20.76 15.13
C GLY A 131 0.35 20.09 13.89
N ILE A 132 -0.48 19.41 13.08
CA ILE A 132 -0.04 18.77 11.85
C ILE A 132 0.38 19.85 10.84
N PRO A 133 1.61 19.82 10.33
CA PRO A 133 2.05 20.75 9.31
C PRO A 133 1.25 20.59 8.00
N PRO A 134 1.00 21.68 7.25
CA PRO A 134 0.27 21.62 5.98
C PRO A 134 0.85 20.61 4.98
N GLU A 135 2.17 20.46 4.94
CA GLU A 135 2.87 19.52 4.05
C GLU A 135 2.62 18.05 4.36
N LEU A 136 2.22 17.70 5.60
CA LEU A 136 1.89 16.33 5.99
C LEU A 136 0.38 16.04 5.88
N THR A 137 -0.44 17.08 5.77
CA THR A 137 -1.89 16.96 5.80
C THR A 137 -2.40 16.09 4.65
N LEU A 138 -1.88 16.28 3.43
CA LEU A 138 -2.28 15.47 2.29
C LEU A 138 -1.93 13.99 2.50
N THR A 139 -0.74 13.69 3.03
CA THR A 139 -0.29 12.32 3.33
C THR A 139 -1.21 11.62 4.35
N LEU A 140 -1.70 12.34 5.36
CA LEU A 140 -2.63 11.76 6.34
C LEU A 140 -3.99 11.46 5.71
N TYR A 141 -4.57 12.42 4.97
CA TYR A 141 -5.82 12.17 4.26
C TYR A 141 -5.69 11.07 3.23
N HIS A 142 -4.52 10.94 2.63
CA HIS A 142 -4.22 9.88 1.69
C HIS A 142 -4.41 8.50 2.29
N ALA A 143 -3.68 8.22 3.38
CA ALA A 143 -3.77 6.95 4.10
C ALA A 143 -5.19 6.66 4.62
N ILE A 144 -5.93 7.70 5.02
CA ILE A 144 -7.33 7.58 5.44
C ILE A 144 -8.24 7.18 4.27
N VAL A 145 -8.05 7.78 3.08
CA VAL A 145 -8.84 7.43 1.90
C VAL A 145 -8.55 6.00 1.47
N GLU A 146 -7.28 5.59 1.43
CA GLU A 146 -6.89 4.20 1.12
C GLU A 146 -7.57 3.21 2.05
N ALA A 147 -7.46 3.42 3.36
CA ALA A 147 -8.07 2.56 4.36
C ALA A 147 -9.61 2.57 4.27
N GLY A 148 -10.22 3.72 3.96
CA GLY A 148 -11.66 3.82 3.72
C GLY A 148 -12.10 3.00 2.50
N VAL A 149 -11.32 3.03 1.42
CA VAL A 149 -11.58 2.20 0.22
C VAL A 149 -11.35 0.72 0.53
N ASP A 150 -10.32 0.36 1.27
CA ASP A 150 -10.05 -1.04 1.67
C ASP A 150 -11.21 -1.65 2.47
N ILE A 151 -11.83 -0.88 3.36
CA ILE A 151 -13.05 -1.31 4.05
C ILE A 151 -14.21 -1.45 3.06
N LEU A 152 -14.41 -0.51 2.13
CA LEU A 152 -15.46 -0.63 1.11
C LEU A 152 -15.26 -1.83 0.16
N VAL A 153 -14.02 -2.24 -0.08
CA VAL A 153 -13.71 -3.42 -0.90
C VAL A 153 -14.27 -4.70 -0.30
N THR A 154 -14.45 -4.80 1.02
CA THR A 154 -15.12 -5.97 1.65
C THR A 154 -16.56 -6.14 1.18
N GLN A 155 -17.25 -5.05 0.82
CA GLN A 155 -18.59 -5.14 0.23
C GLN A 155 -18.56 -5.67 -1.21
N ALA A 156 -17.43 -5.55 -1.91
CA ALA A 156 -17.23 -6.07 -3.26
C ALA A 156 -16.76 -7.52 -3.25
N ASP A 157 -15.94 -7.85 -2.25
CA ASP A 157 -15.47 -9.19 -1.98
C ASP A 157 -15.44 -9.43 -0.46
N PRO A 158 -16.52 -10.00 0.11
CA PRO A 158 -16.60 -10.28 1.54
C PRO A 158 -15.53 -11.24 2.08
N LEU A 159 -14.78 -11.89 1.19
CA LEU A 159 -13.70 -12.80 1.54
C LEU A 159 -12.31 -12.15 1.41
N ILE A 160 -12.21 -10.86 1.07
CA ILE A 160 -10.92 -10.23 0.78
C ILE A 160 -9.96 -10.30 1.97
N GLY A 161 -10.43 -10.06 3.20
CA GLY A 161 -9.61 -10.20 4.40
C GLY A 161 -9.08 -11.62 4.58
N GLN A 162 -9.90 -12.65 4.33
CA GLN A 162 -9.47 -14.05 4.36
C GLN A 162 -8.45 -14.35 3.26
N LYS A 163 -8.65 -13.84 2.04
CA LYS A 163 -7.70 -14.01 0.93
C LYS A 163 -6.35 -13.38 1.26
N MET A 164 -6.31 -12.21 1.91
CA MET A 164 -5.08 -11.58 2.38
C MET A 164 -4.35 -12.43 3.41
N ILE A 165 -5.09 -12.96 4.41
CA ILE A 165 -4.55 -13.87 5.41
C ILE A 165 -3.94 -15.10 4.73
N ASP A 166 -4.69 -15.76 3.84
CA ASP A 166 -4.26 -16.95 3.13
C ASP A 166 -3.05 -16.67 2.24
N ALA A 167 -3.05 -15.56 1.50
CA ALA A 167 -1.95 -15.10 0.68
C ALA A 167 -0.68 -14.95 1.52
N ALA A 168 -0.76 -14.28 2.68
CA ALA A 168 0.36 -14.15 3.60
C ALA A 168 0.80 -15.49 4.20
N LEU A 169 -0.12 -16.38 4.58
CA LEU A 169 0.20 -17.68 5.17
C LEU A 169 0.87 -18.63 4.16
N TYR A 170 0.38 -18.67 2.91
CA TYR A 170 0.81 -19.62 1.87
C TYR A 170 1.85 -19.09 0.88
N ARG A 171 2.18 -17.80 0.98
CA ARG A 171 3.33 -17.18 0.35
C ARG A 171 4.59 -18.05 0.33
N SER A 172 5.30 -18.03 -0.79
CA SER A 172 6.49 -18.84 -1.01
C SER A 172 7.62 -18.46 -0.06
N ARG A 173 8.19 -19.45 0.62
CA ARG A 173 9.42 -19.32 1.43
C ARG A 173 10.62 -18.80 0.63
N SER A 174 10.58 -18.89 -0.71
CA SER A 174 11.65 -18.40 -1.59
C SER A 174 11.60 -16.89 -1.81
N PHE A 175 10.50 -16.19 -1.54
CA PHE A 175 10.41 -14.78 -1.91
C PHE A 175 11.32 -13.84 -1.12
N PRO A 176 11.53 -14.00 0.20
CA PRO A 176 12.49 -13.12 0.87
C PRO A 176 13.88 -13.21 0.23
N TYR A 177 14.25 -14.38 -0.31
CA TYR A 177 15.48 -14.55 -1.09
C TYR A 177 15.41 -13.90 -2.48
N LEU A 178 14.23 -13.89 -3.12
CA LEU A 178 14.02 -13.17 -4.37
C LEU A 178 14.20 -11.66 -4.17
N LEU A 179 13.60 -11.08 -3.12
CA LEU A 179 13.80 -9.67 -2.76
C LEU A 179 15.27 -9.36 -2.46
N VAL A 180 15.95 -10.21 -1.70
CA VAL A 180 17.38 -10.04 -1.40
C VAL A 180 18.20 -10.03 -2.70
N ARG A 181 17.93 -10.96 -3.63
CA ARG A 181 18.62 -10.99 -4.92
C ARG A 181 18.32 -9.75 -5.78
N ALA A 182 17.10 -9.22 -5.68
CA ALA A 182 16.68 -8.04 -6.43
C ALA A 182 17.32 -6.75 -5.88
N TYR A 183 17.37 -6.58 -4.56
CA TYR A 183 17.60 -5.26 -3.96
C TYR A 183 18.76 -5.18 -2.96
N ALA A 184 19.33 -6.28 -2.47
CA ALA A 184 20.34 -6.19 -1.41
C ALA A 184 21.62 -5.45 -1.87
N ALA A 185 21.99 -5.56 -3.15
CA ALA A 185 23.12 -4.81 -3.69
C ALA A 185 22.86 -3.30 -3.65
N ASP A 186 21.71 -2.86 -4.14
CA ASP A 186 21.32 -1.44 -4.13
C ASP A 186 21.11 -0.90 -2.73
N PHE A 187 20.69 -1.76 -1.79
CA PHE A 187 20.49 -1.39 -0.39
C PHE A 187 21.80 -1.40 0.41
N SER A 188 22.86 -2.03 -0.09
CA SER A 188 24.12 -2.18 0.64
C SER A 188 24.72 -0.87 1.16
N PRO A 189 24.73 0.25 0.40
CA PRO A 189 25.23 1.52 0.90
C PRO A 189 24.52 2.02 2.16
N TYR A 190 23.24 1.71 2.32
CA TYR A 190 22.41 2.15 3.44
C TYR A 190 22.61 1.35 4.72
N PHE A 191 22.94 0.06 4.57
CA PHE A 191 23.14 -0.87 5.68
C PHE A 191 24.62 -1.24 5.90
N GLY A 192 25.53 -0.59 5.17
CA GLY A 192 26.98 -0.75 5.24
C GLY A 192 27.55 -1.97 4.50
N ASN A 193 26.78 -3.04 4.31
CA ASN A 193 27.20 -4.20 3.49
C ASN A 193 26.01 -5.03 2.98
N PRO A 194 26.20 -5.86 1.93
CA PRO A 194 25.14 -6.71 1.38
C PRO A 194 24.50 -7.67 2.38
N GLY A 195 25.29 -8.18 3.34
CA GLY A 195 24.78 -9.09 4.38
C GLY A 195 23.79 -8.41 5.33
N ALA A 196 24.06 -7.16 5.71
CA ALA A 196 23.19 -6.34 6.54
C ALA A 196 21.92 -5.91 5.78
N ALA A 197 22.06 -5.45 4.53
CA ALA A 197 20.92 -5.16 3.66
C ALA A 197 20.01 -6.39 3.48
N ALA A 198 20.60 -7.56 3.25
CA ALA A 198 19.84 -8.80 3.13
C ALA A 198 19.09 -9.18 4.41
N ARG A 199 19.64 -8.89 5.60
CA ARG A 199 18.93 -9.07 6.87
C ARG A 199 17.78 -8.07 7.02
N ALA A 200 18.00 -6.80 6.70
CA ALA A 200 16.97 -5.76 6.76
C ALA A 200 15.77 -6.10 5.85
N ILE A 201 16.02 -6.50 4.60
CA ILE A 201 14.98 -6.92 3.65
C ILE A 201 14.13 -8.07 4.21
N ARG A 202 14.77 -9.10 4.79
CA ARG A 202 14.03 -10.23 5.39
C ARG A 202 13.24 -9.84 6.63
N SER A 203 13.79 -8.95 7.45
CA SER A 203 13.08 -8.44 8.63
C SER A 203 11.87 -7.61 8.24
N ALA A 204 12.01 -6.70 7.27
CA ALA A 204 10.93 -5.88 6.75
C ALA A 204 9.81 -6.75 6.16
N GLU A 205 10.16 -7.74 5.33
CA GLU A 205 9.17 -8.67 4.78
C GLU A 205 8.45 -9.49 5.86
N SER A 206 9.17 -9.95 6.89
CA SER A 206 8.57 -10.71 8.00
C SER A 206 7.61 -9.85 8.83
N ALA A 207 7.96 -8.58 9.08
CA ALA A 207 7.08 -7.62 9.75
C ALA A 207 5.85 -7.31 8.89
N PHE A 208 6.05 -7.03 7.61
CA PHE A 208 4.98 -6.77 6.66
C PHE A 208 4.01 -7.95 6.53
N ARG A 209 4.52 -9.18 6.49
CA ARG A 209 3.67 -10.39 6.47
C ARG A 209 2.74 -10.47 7.69
N LYS A 210 3.23 -10.10 8.87
CA LYS A 210 2.39 -10.05 10.08
C LYS A 210 1.35 -8.94 9.98
N ASN A 211 1.74 -7.78 9.48
CA ASN A 211 0.82 -6.66 9.23
C ASN A 211 -0.32 -7.09 8.29
N VAL A 212 -0.02 -7.69 7.13
CA VAL A 212 -1.04 -8.19 6.20
C VAL A 212 -2.03 -9.15 6.87
N ILE A 213 -1.55 -10.05 7.74
CA ILE A 213 -2.42 -10.98 8.48
C ILE A 213 -3.33 -10.22 9.46
N LEU A 214 -2.78 -9.28 10.24
CA LEU A 214 -3.55 -8.50 11.21
C LEU A 214 -4.59 -7.61 10.52
N TYR A 215 -4.20 -6.95 9.44
CA TYR A 215 -5.10 -6.13 8.62
C TYR A 215 -6.22 -7.00 8.00
N GLY A 216 -5.87 -8.18 7.49
CA GLY A 216 -6.86 -9.14 7.00
C GLY A 216 -7.84 -9.60 8.08
N TYR A 217 -7.39 -9.80 9.33
CA TYR A 217 -8.28 -10.13 10.46
C TYR A 217 -9.25 -8.99 10.78
N ALA A 218 -8.80 -7.74 10.70
CA ALA A 218 -9.66 -6.57 10.86
C ALA A 218 -10.76 -6.57 9.81
N LEU A 219 -10.43 -6.83 8.55
CA LEU A 219 -11.38 -6.81 7.42
C LEU A 219 -12.32 -8.02 7.31
N VAL A 220 -12.09 -9.08 8.09
CA VAL A 220 -13.03 -10.21 8.21
C VAL A 220 -14.19 -9.88 9.16
N GLN A 221 -14.05 -8.83 9.99
CA GLN A 221 -15.10 -8.44 10.93
C GLN A 221 -16.26 -7.72 10.22
N ASP A 222 -17.34 -7.43 10.95
CA ASP A 222 -18.39 -6.53 10.46
C ASP A 222 -17.85 -5.11 10.24
N ASP A 223 -18.56 -4.28 9.46
CA ASP A 223 -18.12 -2.94 9.06
C ASP A 223 -17.75 -2.05 10.26
N MET A 224 -18.51 -2.10 11.36
CA MET A 224 -18.26 -1.26 12.52
C MET A 224 -16.97 -1.69 13.24
N THR A 225 -16.79 -2.99 13.44
CA THR A 225 -15.58 -3.55 14.04
C THR A 225 -14.36 -3.36 13.12
N SER A 226 -14.54 -3.49 11.80
CA SER A 226 -13.49 -3.23 10.81
C SER A 226 -12.99 -1.79 10.89
N VAL A 227 -13.91 -0.81 10.91
CA VAL A 227 -13.56 0.62 11.08
C VAL A 227 -12.79 0.84 12.38
N GLN A 228 -13.21 0.22 13.48
CA GLN A 228 -12.51 0.34 14.77
C GLN A 228 -11.09 -0.21 14.69
N LEU A 229 -10.91 -1.46 14.26
CA LEU A 229 -9.61 -2.12 14.23
C LEU A 229 -8.64 -1.48 13.23
N VAL A 230 -9.15 -1.02 12.08
CA VAL A 230 -8.34 -0.27 11.11
C VAL A 230 -7.94 1.09 11.69
N ALA A 231 -8.82 1.79 12.41
CA ALA A 231 -8.47 3.03 13.09
C ALA A 231 -7.40 2.83 14.19
N GLU A 232 -7.51 1.75 14.98
CA GLU A 232 -6.50 1.38 15.99
C GLU A 232 -5.12 1.16 15.34
N GLN A 233 -5.07 0.39 14.25
CA GLN A 233 -3.83 0.13 13.52
C GLN A 233 -3.26 1.40 12.85
N MET A 234 -4.12 2.25 12.31
CA MET A 234 -3.71 3.55 11.78
C MET A 234 -3.18 4.48 12.86
N ALA A 235 -3.75 4.45 14.07
CA ALA A 235 -3.27 5.24 15.20
C ALA A 235 -1.84 4.84 15.60
N GLU A 236 -1.56 3.53 15.65
CA GLU A 236 -0.21 3.01 15.90
C GLU A 236 0.79 3.43 14.81
N THR A 237 0.37 3.33 13.55
CA THR A 237 1.22 3.74 12.41
C THR A 237 1.47 5.25 12.41
N ALA A 238 0.44 6.05 12.70
CA ALA A 238 0.53 7.50 12.79
C ALA A 238 1.45 7.92 13.95
N GLU A 239 1.43 7.19 15.07
CA GLU A 239 2.36 7.40 16.18
C GLU A 239 3.81 7.26 15.75
N GLU A 240 4.17 6.17 15.08
CA GLU A 240 5.52 5.97 14.58
C GLU A 240 5.91 7.04 13.55
N TYR A 241 5.02 7.33 12.61
CA TYR A 241 5.28 8.29 11.52
C TYR A 241 5.45 9.73 12.03
N LEU A 242 4.53 10.22 12.86
CA LEU A 242 4.52 11.61 13.33
C LEU A 242 5.56 11.83 14.44
N ALA A 243 5.83 10.83 15.27
CA ALA A 243 6.93 10.90 16.23
C ALA A 243 8.30 11.03 15.52
N ALA A 244 8.49 10.34 14.39
CA ALA A 244 9.70 10.50 13.57
C ALA A 244 9.88 11.92 13.01
N GLN A 245 8.79 12.69 12.92
CA GLN A 245 8.78 14.11 12.52
C GLN A 245 8.82 15.08 13.71
N GLY A 246 8.88 14.57 14.96
CA GLY A 246 8.85 15.39 16.18
C GLY A 246 7.48 16.03 16.48
N ILE A 247 6.40 15.48 15.93
CA ILE A 247 5.04 15.98 16.11
C ILE A 247 4.38 15.22 17.26
N PRO A 248 3.96 15.89 18.35
CA PRO A 248 3.26 15.23 19.45
C PRO A 248 1.83 14.86 19.01
N LEU A 249 1.39 13.68 19.43
CA LEU A 249 0.03 13.22 19.18
C LEU A 249 -0.87 13.38 20.42
N PRO A 250 -2.19 13.52 20.21
CA PRO A 250 -3.14 13.40 21.31
C PRO A 250 -3.09 11.98 21.90
N PRO A 251 -3.70 11.76 23.09
CA PRO A 251 -3.84 10.42 23.65
C PRO A 251 -4.42 9.42 22.63
N LYS A 252 -3.91 8.19 22.63
CA LYS A 252 -4.24 7.13 21.65
C LYS A 252 -5.76 7.00 21.43
N GLU A 253 -6.55 6.95 22.51
CA GLU A 253 -8.02 6.87 22.44
C GLU A 253 -8.66 8.03 21.65
N GLN A 254 -8.15 9.25 21.81
CA GLN A 254 -8.65 10.42 21.06
C GLN A 254 -8.25 10.34 19.58
N LEU A 255 -7.04 9.87 19.30
CA LEU A 255 -6.57 9.65 17.93
C LEU A 255 -7.41 8.57 17.22
N GLU A 256 -7.71 7.47 17.90
CA GLU A 256 -8.57 6.40 17.39
C GLU A 256 -9.97 6.91 17.07
N GLN A 257 -10.61 7.65 17.98
CA GLN A 257 -11.94 8.23 17.75
C GLN A 257 -11.93 9.18 16.53
N LEU A 258 -10.88 9.99 16.41
CA LEU A 258 -10.71 10.89 15.27
C LEU A 258 -10.53 10.11 13.96
N LEU A 259 -9.71 9.06 13.95
CA LEU A 259 -9.50 8.21 12.78
C LEU A 259 -10.77 7.45 12.40
N GLN A 260 -11.57 6.96 13.35
CA GLN A 260 -12.87 6.36 13.06
C GLN A 260 -13.83 7.34 12.38
N TYR A 261 -13.87 8.59 12.84
CA TYR A 261 -14.66 9.64 12.19
C TYR A 261 -14.19 9.87 10.75
N TYR A 262 -12.88 10.00 10.54
CA TYR A 262 -12.29 10.23 9.23
C TYR A 262 -12.46 9.06 8.26
N LEU A 263 -12.31 7.81 8.73
CA LEU A 263 -12.53 6.61 7.94
C LEU A 263 -13.97 6.53 7.45
N ARG A 264 -14.96 6.74 8.34
CA ARG A 264 -16.38 6.75 7.95
C ARG A 264 -16.67 7.85 6.93
N THR A 265 -16.04 9.01 7.11
CA THR A 265 -16.18 10.15 6.19
C THR A 265 -15.55 9.83 4.82
N ALA A 266 -14.40 9.17 4.80
CA ALA A 266 -13.74 8.72 3.57
C ALA A 266 -14.54 7.62 2.85
N MET A 267 -15.10 6.66 3.59
CA MET A 267 -16.00 5.65 3.05
C MET A 267 -17.20 6.30 2.36
N LEU A 268 -17.91 7.23 3.02
CA LEU A 268 -19.04 7.95 2.43
C LEU A 268 -18.63 8.73 1.16
N LEU A 269 -17.43 9.31 1.15
CA LEU A 269 -16.90 10.07 0.02
C LEU A 269 -16.55 9.17 -1.19
N CYS A 270 -16.13 7.93 -0.95
CA CYS A 270 -15.65 6.99 -1.97
C CYS A 270 -16.71 5.99 -2.43
N GLU A 271 -17.70 5.67 -1.58
CA GLU A 271 -18.76 4.69 -1.86
C GLU A 271 -19.42 4.85 -3.24
N PRO A 272 -19.72 6.07 -3.74
CA PRO A 272 -20.39 6.22 -5.02
C PRO A 272 -19.61 5.75 -6.26
N ASP A 273 -18.26 5.74 -6.20
CA ASP A 273 -17.42 5.57 -7.39
C ASP A 273 -16.23 4.61 -7.24
N TYR A 274 -15.87 4.18 -6.03
CA TYR A 274 -14.69 3.33 -5.80
C TYR A 274 -14.69 2.03 -6.65
N ARG A 275 -15.84 1.36 -6.79
CA ARG A 275 -15.94 0.11 -7.58
C ARG A 275 -15.66 0.33 -9.05
N GLN A 276 -16.19 1.44 -9.58
CA GLN A 276 -16.01 1.78 -10.99
C GLN A 276 -14.54 2.10 -11.24
N GLU A 277 -13.92 2.86 -10.34
CA GLU A 277 -12.50 3.18 -10.42
C GLU A 277 -11.64 1.90 -10.35
N ILE A 278 -11.80 1.06 -9.33
CA ILE A 278 -11.02 -0.18 -9.16
C ILE A 278 -11.17 -1.10 -10.37
N THR A 279 -12.38 -1.22 -10.92
CA THR A 279 -12.64 -2.03 -12.12
C THR A 279 -11.85 -1.49 -13.32
N ALA A 280 -11.89 -0.17 -13.54
CA ALA A 280 -11.15 0.48 -14.62
C ALA A 280 -9.63 0.42 -14.40
N THR A 281 -9.16 0.50 -13.16
CA THR A 281 -7.75 0.29 -12.78
C THR A 281 -7.30 -1.12 -13.13
N ARG A 282 -8.08 -2.16 -12.76
CA ARG A 282 -7.76 -3.54 -13.12
C ARG A 282 -7.61 -3.71 -14.63
N GLU A 283 -8.58 -3.23 -15.41
CA GLU A 283 -8.55 -3.33 -16.88
C GLU A 283 -7.34 -2.62 -17.49
N TYR A 284 -7.01 -1.44 -16.96
CA TYR A 284 -5.82 -0.71 -17.36
C TYR A 284 -4.54 -1.49 -17.03
N VAL A 285 -4.39 -1.99 -15.80
CA VAL A 285 -3.20 -2.72 -15.36
C VAL A 285 -3.02 -4.02 -16.14
N ASP A 286 -4.08 -4.76 -16.41
CA ASP A 286 -4.04 -5.98 -17.23
C ASP A 286 -3.50 -5.69 -18.64
N GLN A 287 -3.96 -4.61 -19.27
CA GLN A 287 -3.44 -4.16 -20.57
C GLN A 287 -1.96 -3.76 -20.50
N GLN A 288 -1.54 -3.06 -19.44
CA GLN A 288 -0.13 -2.69 -19.26
C GLN A 288 0.76 -3.91 -19.12
N LEU A 289 0.36 -4.89 -18.31
CA LEU A 289 1.11 -6.14 -18.13
C LEU A 289 1.35 -6.84 -19.48
N ILE A 290 0.33 -6.92 -20.32
CA ILE A 290 0.44 -7.47 -21.69
C ILE A 290 1.41 -6.64 -22.54
N MET A 291 1.29 -5.30 -22.54
CA MET A 291 2.15 -4.42 -23.33
C MET A 291 3.63 -4.49 -22.94
N TYR A 292 3.92 -4.73 -21.66
CA TYR A 292 5.28 -4.93 -21.16
C TYR A 292 5.78 -6.38 -21.30
N GLY A 293 5.03 -7.28 -21.94
CA GLY A 293 5.41 -8.68 -22.14
C GLY A 293 5.42 -9.49 -20.84
N ILE A 294 4.69 -9.05 -19.83
CA ILE A 294 4.54 -9.71 -18.54
C ILE A 294 3.33 -10.62 -18.65
N THR A 295 3.56 -11.81 -19.23
CA THR A 295 2.52 -12.81 -19.45
C THR A 295 2.82 -14.09 -18.67
N HIS A 296 1.81 -14.96 -18.60
CA HIS A 296 1.80 -16.20 -17.83
C HIS A 296 2.64 -17.33 -18.44
#